data_AF-A0A423LIC8-F1
#
_entry.id   AF-A0A423LIC8-F1
#
_cell.length_a   1.000
_cell.length_b   1.000
_cell.length_c   1.000
_cell.angle_alpha   90.00
_cell.angle_beta   90.00
_cell.angle_gamma   90.00
#
_symmetry.space_group_name_H-M   'P 1'
#
loop_
_entity.id
_entity.type
_entity.pdbx_description
1 polymer ?
#
loop_
_entity_poly.entity_id
_entity_poly.type
_entity_poly.pdbx_seq_one_letter_code
_entity_poly.pdbx_strand_id
1 'polypeptide(L)'
;MKSFLTSNKIYFETCVSVLLAIMAILVSINANSIAKAQLSLANDAQKIATLPYLPNIKAQFKFISSEGGIRKEKLEVTNSGDAMYELRAVPIAFLELRELQVVPMDEAYKRSDHLNKSTIPLEGYFPNVTWVDGSDKDFVLYQDIENTDLLEDRLNAFSKKYSSEEKHVVGSIKKYLRVSYKDRFKALHTDYFEFDPMGEGVLLDGSEGEVVFKSYNEYSQQKIKLDYKISTPEDIGNLWVKLKS
;
A
#
# COMPACT_ATOMS: atom_id res chain seq x y z
N MET A 1 -22.24 57.76 -52.47
CA MET A 1 -21.73 57.30 -51.17
C MET A 1 -22.81 57.24 -50.09
N LYS A 2 -23.57 58.32 -49.82
CA LYS A 2 -24.71 58.32 -48.86
C LYS A 2 -25.78 57.26 -49.16
N SER A 3 -26.29 57.16 -50.40
CA SER A 3 -27.36 56.21 -50.77
C SER A 3 -26.97 54.72 -50.64
N PHE A 4 -25.70 54.38 -50.93
CA PHE A 4 -25.18 53.01 -50.80
C PHE A 4 -25.06 52.56 -49.33
N LEU A 5 -24.70 53.50 -48.45
CA LEU A 5 -24.65 53.28 -47.00
C LEU A 5 -26.06 53.13 -46.40
N THR A 6 -27.07 53.81 -46.93
CA THR A 6 -28.46 53.67 -46.44
C THR A 6 -29.07 52.32 -46.82
N SER A 7 -28.83 51.83 -48.04
CA SER A 7 -29.40 50.55 -48.51
C SER A 7 -28.71 49.31 -47.93
N ASN A 8 -27.43 49.41 -47.56
CA ASN A 8 -26.66 48.29 -47.00
C ASN A 8 -26.43 48.37 -45.49
N LYS A 9 -27.02 49.39 -44.82
CA LYS A 9 -26.87 49.65 -43.38
C LYS A 9 -27.18 48.42 -42.53
N ILE A 10 -28.28 47.73 -42.84
CA ILE A 10 -28.76 46.56 -42.11
C ILE A 10 -27.77 45.40 -42.23
N TYR A 11 -27.20 45.17 -43.41
CA TYR A 11 -26.19 44.12 -43.62
C TYR A 11 -24.91 44.41 -42.83
N PHE A 12 -24.49 45.67 -42.78
CA PHE A 12 -23.29 46.07 -42.02
C PHE A 12 -23.52 45.96 -40.50
N GLU A 13 -24.66 46.41 -39.99
CA GLU A 13 -25.03 46.26 -38.57
C GLU A 13 -25.15 44.78 -38.16
N THR A 14 -25.70 43.94 -39.04
CA THR A 14 -25.81 42.49 -38.79
C THR A 14 -24.44 41.82 -38.78
N CYS A 15 -23.57 42.13 -39.74
CA CYS A 15 -22.19 41.60 -39.76
C CYS A 15 -21.39 42.02 -38.53
N VAL A 16 -21.47 43.29 -38.12
CA VAL A 16 -20.79 43.78 -36.90
C VAL A 16 -21.33 43.09 -35.65
N SER A 17 -22.65 42.87 -35.56
CA SER A 17 -23.27 42.16 -34.44
C SER A 17 -22.83 40.70 -34.36
N VAL A 18 -22.72 40.01 -35.51
CA VAL A 18 -22.21 38.64 -35.59
C VAL A 18 -20.74 38.57 -35.18
N LEU A 19 -19.91 39.50 -35.63
CA LEU A 19 -18.49 39.57 -35.23
C LEU A 19 -18.33 39.82 -33.73
N LEU A 20 -19.14 40.71 -33.15
CA LEU A 20 -19.16 40.95 -31.71
C LEU A 20 -19.61 39.70 -30.93
N ALA A 21 -20.62 38.98 -31.41
CA ALA A 21 -21.07 37.74 -30.81
C ALA A 21 -19.99 36.65 -30.83
N ILE A 22 -19.28 36.49 -31.96
CA ILE A 22 -18.15 35.56 -32.07
C ILE A 22 -17.03 35.95 -31.10
N MET A 23 -16.70 37.24 -31.02
CA MET A 23 -15.69 37.75 -30.10
C MET A 23 -16.08 37.48 -28.64
N ALA A 24 -17.35 37.69 -28.27
CA ALA A 24 -17.85 37.39 -26.94
C ALA A 24 -17.75 35.90 -26.59
N ILE A 25 -18.05 35.01 -27.54
CA ILE A 25 -17.89 33.55 -27.36
C ILE A 25 -16.41 33.19 -27.14
N LEU A 26 -15.50 33.72 -27.96
CA LEU A 26 -14.06 33.46 -27.82
C LEU A 26 -13.51 33.97 -26.48
N VAL A 27 -13.91 35.17 -26.06
CA VAL A 27 -13.55 35.72 -24.75
C VAL A 27 -14.10 34.86 -23.62
N SER A 28 -15.34 34.36 -23.74
CA SER A 28 -15.93 33.45 -22.75
C SER A 28 -15.16 32.13 -22.61
N ILE A 29 -14.75 31.53 -23.74
CA ILE A 29 -13.93 30.30 -23.73
C ILE A 29 -12.60 30.56 -23.03
N ASN A 30 -11.92 31.66 -23.39
CA ASN A 30 -10.64 32.03 -22.78
C ASN A 30 -10.78 32.32 -21.28
N ALA A 31 -11.82 33.05 -20.87
CA ALA A 31 -12.10 33.32 -19.47
C ALA A 31 -12.34 32.02 -18.69
N ASN A 32 -13.08 31.07 -19.26
CA ASN A 32 -13.32 29.76 -18.64
C ASN A 32 -12.04 28.92 -18.53
N SER A 33 -11.18 28.96 -19.55
CA SER A 33 -9.87 28.30 -19.52
C SER A 33 -8.98 28.87 -18.41
N ILE A 34 -8.90 30.20 -18.30
CA ILE A 34 -8.16 30.89 -17.24
C ILE A 34 -8.73 30.56 -15.86
N ALA A 35 -10.06 30.56 -15.70
CA ALA A 35 -10.70 30.21 -14.45
C ALA A 35 -10.36 28.77 -14.02
N LYS A 36 -10.35 27.81 -14.95
CA LYS A 36 -9.92 26.43 -14.67
C LYS A 36 -8.45 26.36 -14.22
N ALA A 37 -7.56 27.07 -14.91
CA ALA A 37 -6.15 27.12 -14.56
C ALA A 37 -5.93 27.75 -13.17
N GLN A 38 -6.64 28.84 -12.85
CA GLN A 38 -6.62 29.48 -11.53
C GLN A 38 -7.14 28.55 -10.44
N LEU A 39 -8.21 27.81 -10.70
CA LEU A 39 -8.77 26.86 -9.75
C LEU A 39 -7.81 25.69 -9.48
N SER A 40 -7.16 25.18 -10.52
CA SER A 40 -6.08 24.18 -10.36
C SER A 40 -4.93 24.72 -9.53
N LEU A 41 -4.46 25.93 -9.85
CA LEU A 41 -3.36 26.58 -9.13
C LEU A 41 -3.73 26.85 -7.65
N ALA A 42 -4.97 27.27 -7.39
CA ALA A 42 -5.47 27.48 -6.04
C ALA A 42 -5.54 26.16 -5.25
N ASN A 43 -6.00 25.08 -5.88
CA ASN A 43 -6.01 23.74 -5.27
C ASN A 43 -4.58 23.26 -4.95
N ASP A 44 -3.63 23.46 -5.86
CA ASP A 44 -2.24 23.07 -5.65
C ASP A 44 -1.58 23.93 -4.55
N ALA A 45 -1.85 25.25 -4.54
CA ALA A 45 -1.40 26.14 -3.48
C ALA A 45 -2.00 25.75 -2.12
N GLN A 46 -3.28 25.35 -2.08
CA GLN A 46 -3.92 24.85 -0.87
C GLN A 46 -3.30 23.52 -0.40
N LYS A 47 -3.01 22.59 -1.31
CA LYS A 47 -2.27 21.36 -0.98
C LYS A 47 -0.91 21.68 -0.38
N ILE A 48 -0.14 22.56 -1.01
CA ILE A 48 1.19 22.94 -0.51
C ILE A 48 1.09 23.63 0.86
N ALA A 49 0.09 24.51 1.05
CA ALA A 49 -0.14 25.19 2.32
C ALA A 49 -0.60 24.25 3.45
N THR A 50 -1.18 23.09 3.10
CA THR A 50 -1.64 22.09 4.08
C THR A 50 -0.57 21.06 4.44
N LEU A 51 0.44 20.84 3.60
CA LEU A 51 1.55 19.89 3.84
C LEU A 51 2.18 20.01 5.24
N PRO A 52 2.49 21.20 5.78
CA PRO A 52 3.11 21.32 7.11
C PRO A 52 2.19 20.86 8.26
N TYR A 53 0.90 20.73 7.99
CA TYR A 53 -0.13 20.36 8.96
C TYR A 53 -0.64 18.93 8.78
N LEU A 54 0.04 18.13 7.95
CA LEU A 54 -0.28 16.71 7.80
C LEU A 54 0.48 15.89 8.84
N PRO A 55 -0.15 14.84 9.38
CA PRO A 55 0.56 13.80 10.13
C PRO A 55 1.66 13.16 9.27
N ASN A 56 2.74 12.74 9.91
CA ASN A 56 3.86 12.05 9.26
C ASN A 56 4.08 10.71 9.95
N ILE A 57 3.45 9.67 9.39
CA ILE A 57 3.41 8.34 9.97
C ILE A 57 4.63 7.54 9.54
N LYS A 58 5.30 6.91 10.51
CA LYS A 58 6.33 5.89 10.28
C LYS A 58 6.03 4.66 11.10
N ALA A 59 6.34 3.49 10.55
CA ALA A 59 6.18 2.23 11.25
C ALA A 59 7.48 1.42 11.19
N GLN A 60 7.81 0.72 12.26
CA GLN A 60 8.98 -0.16 12.30
C GLN A 60 8.80 -1.31 13.30
N PHE A 61 9.56 -2.40 13.10
CA PHE A 61 9.73 -3.47 14.06
C PHE A 61 11.03 -3.31 14.82
N LYS A 62 10.96 -3.30 16.15
CA LYS A 62 12.13 -3.33 17.03
C LYS A 62 12.28 -4.71 17.63
N PHE A 63 13.48 -5.27 17.56
CA PHE A 63 13.83 -6.45 18.34
C PHE A 63 13.81 -6.09 19.84
N ILE A 64 13.13 -6.90 20.65
CA ILE A 64 13.08 -6.71 22.11
C ILE A 64 14.09 -7.64 22.78
N SER A 65 13.90 -8.95 22.59
CA SER A 65 14.67 -9.98 23.29
C SER A 65 14.56 -11.32 22.56
N SER A 66 15.50 -12.22 22.84
CA SER A 66 15.40 -13.64 22.52
C SER A 66 15.83 -14.41 23.76
N GLU A 67 14.87 -14.78 24.59
CA GLU A 67 15.10 -15.49 25.85
C GLU A 67 14.46 -16.87 25.76
N GLY A 68 15.20 -17.91 26.16
CA GLY A 68 14.71 -19.29 26.12
C GLY A 68 14.35 -19.81 24.72
N GLY A 69 14.92 -19.22 23.66
CA GLY A 69 14.61 -19.58 22.27
C GLY A 69 13.29 -19.02 21.76
N ILE A 70 12.69 -18.04 22.46
CA ILE A 70 11.50 -17.33 22.01
C ILE A 70 11.91 -15.92 21.60
N ARG A 71 11.79 -15.62 20.30
CA ARG A 71 12.06 -14.27 19.78
C ARG A 71 10.86 -13.35 19.99
N LYS A 72 11.10 -12.15 20.52
CA LYS A 72 10.10 -11.09 20.72
C LYS A 72 10.45 -9.84 19.92
N GLU A 73 9.46 -9.31 19.24
CA GLU A 73 9.54 -8.08 18.43
C GLU A 73 8.45 -7.09 18.88
N LYS A 74 8.64 -5.81 18.58
CA LYS A 74 7.69 -4.74 18.87
C LYS A 74 7.36 -4.01 17.59
N LEU A 75 6.09 -3.95 17.20
CA LEU A 75 5.62 -2.99 16.21
C LEU A 75 5.55 -1.62 16.89
N GLU A 76 6.22 -0.63 16.31
CA GLU A 76 6.15 0.78 16.70
C GLU A 76 5.56 1.57 15.53
N VAL A 77 4.47 2.31 15.77
CA VAL A 77 3.93 3.29 14.80
C VAL A 77 4.04 4.67 15.43
N THR A 78 4.74 5.59 14.75
CA THR A 78 5.02 6.94 15.23
C THR A 78 4.38 7.98 14.33
N ASN A 79 3.98 9.11 14.90
CA ASN A 79 3.61 10.31 14.17
C ASN A 79 4.54 11.45 14.56
N SER A 80 5.33 11.96 13.61
CA SER A 80 6.21 13.13 13.82
C SER A 80 5.69 14.43 13.20
N GLY A 81 4.49 14.38 12.61
CA GLY A 81 3.83 15.51 11.95
C GLY A 81 2.87 16.26 12.87
N ASP A 82 1.78 16.78 12.29
CA ASP A 82 0.71 17.42 13.06
C ASP A 82 -0.22 16.38 13.73
N ALA A 83 -1.16 16.85 14.55
CA ALA A 83 -2.11 16.01 15.25
C ALA A 83 -2.97 15.16 14.31
N MET A 84 -3.22 13.92 14.74
CA MET A 84 -4.10 12.97 14.08
C MET A 84 -5.19 12.48 15.03
N TYR A 85 -6.28 11.99 14.47
CA TYR A 85 -7.46 11.54 15.20
C TYR A 85 -7.94 10.21 14.66
N GLU A 86 -8.60 9.41 15.51
CA GLU A 86 -9.20 8.12 15.12
C GLU A 86 -8.20 7.17 14.44
N LEU A 87 -7.00 7.05 15.01
CA LEU A 87 -5.96 6.19 14.45
C LEU A 87 -6.37 4.71 14.52
N ARG A 88 -6.27 4.04 13.39
CA ARG A 88 -6.47 2.60 13.27
C ARG A 88 -5.28 1.96 12.58
N ALA A 89 -4.57 1.08 13.31
CA ALA A 89 -3.46 0.29 12.81
C ALA A 89 -3.88 -1.18 12.66
N VAL A 90 -3.82 -1.72 11.45
CA VAL A 90 -4.18 -3.12 11.16
C VAL A 90 -2.99 -3.83 10.52
N PRO A 91 -2.23 -4.62 11.29
CA PRO A 91 -1.14 -5.41 10.77
C PRO A 91 -1.64 -6.74 10.20
N ILE A 92 -1.02 -7.21 9.12
CA ILE A 92 -1.27 -8.52 8.50
C ILE A 92 0.06 -9.17 8.08
N ALA A 93 0.10 -10.50 8.05
CA ALA A 93 1.28 -11.25 7.64
C ALA A 93 0.93 -12.30 6.59
N PHE A 94 1.88 -12.58 5.71
CA PHE A 94 1.85 -13.66 4.74
C PHE A 94 3.10 -14.52 4.90
N LEU A 95 2.94 -15.83 4.74
CA LEU A 95 4.03 -16.73 4.42
C LEU A 95 4.25 -16.70 2.91
N GLU A 96 5.40 -16.20 2.47
CA GLU A 96 5.87 -16.30 1.10
C GLU A 96 6.73 -17.57 0.96
N LEU A 97 6.33 -18.45 0.05
CA LEU A 97 7.08 -19.63 -0.35
C LEU A 97 7.60 -19.43 -1.78
N ARG A 98 8.88 -19.72 -2.00
CA ARG A 98 9.53 -19.53 -3.31
C ARG A 98 10.45 -20.69 -3.64
N GLU A 99 10.35 -21.20 -4.88
CA GLU A 99 11.34 -22.09 -5.46
C GLU A 99 12.55 -21.28 -5.96
N LEU A 100 13.74 -21.74 -5.59
CA LEU A 100 15.03 -21.27 -6.05
C LEU A 100 15.68 -22.39 -6.87
N GLN A 101 16.33 -22.02 -7.97
CA GLN A 101 17.10 -22.96 -8.78
C GLN A 101 18.51 -23.11 -8.20
N VAL A 102 18.98 -24.34 -8.07
CA VAL A 102 20.38 -24.65 -7.76
C VAL A 102 21.18 -24.52 -9.05
N VAL A 103 22.25 -23.73 -9.04
CA VAL A 103 23.14 -23.52 -10.20
C VAL A 103 24.50 -24.13 -9.85
N PRO A 104 24.89 -25.25 -10.47
CA PRO A 104 26.21 -25.83 -10.26
C PRO A 104 27.31 -24.87 -10.71
N MET A 105 28.43 -24.80 -9.97
CA MET A 105 29.57 -23.93 -10.32
C MET A 105 30.19 -24.25 -11.69
N ASP A 106 30.06 -25.50 -12.13
CA ASP A 106 30.74 -26.02 -13.32
C ASP A 106 29.87 -26.01 -14.59
N GLU A 107 28.63 -25.52 -14.50
CA GLU A 107 27.68 -25.52 -15.62
C GLU A 107 27.24 -24.10 -16.01
N ALA A 108 27.02 -23.89 -17.30
CA ALA A 108 26.43 -22.65 -17.79
C ALA A 108 24.99 -22.50 -17.26
N TYR A 109 24.69 -21.36 -16.64
CA TYR A 109 23.36 -21.06 -16.11
C TYR A 109 22.27 -21.24 -17.16
N LYS A 110 21.37 -22.20 -16.93
CA LYS A 110 20.14 -22.39 -17.69
C LYS A 110 18.97 -21.96 -16.83
N ARG A 111 18.40 -20.79 -17.12
CA ARG A 111 17.24 -20.26 -16.40
C ARG A 111 16.06 -21.23 -16.50
N SER A 112 15.52 -21.67 -15.37
CA SER A 112 14.24 -22.37 -15.32
C SER A 112 13.09 -21.36 -15.34
N ASP A 113 12.22 -21.45 -16.35
CA ASP A 113 11.06 -20.55 -16.48
C ASP A 113 9.88 -20.92 -15.57
N HIS A 114 9.99 -21.99 -14.78
CA HIS A 114 8.90 -22.55 -13.98
C HIS A 114 9.24 -22.63 -12.48
N LEU A 115 9.82 -21.56 -11.93
CA LEU A 115 9.98 -21.43 -10.48
C LEU A 115 8.69 -20.90 -9.85
N ASN A 116 8.15 -21.67 -8.92
CA ASN A 116 6.88 -21.34 -8.30
C ASN A 116 7.06 -20.33 -7.16
N LYS A 117 6.06 -19.46 -7.01
CA LYS A 117 5.94 -18.52 -5.89
C LYS A 117 4.50 -18.53 -5.40
N SER A 118 4.30 -18.64 -4.10
CA SER A 118 2.98 -18.58 -3.49
C SER A 118 3.02 -17.77 -2.21
N THR A 119 1.93 -17.07 -1.91
CA THR A 119 1.74 -16.31 -0.67
C THR A 119 0.51 -16.82 0.05
N ILE A 120 0.64 -17.08 1.34
CA ILE A 120 -0.41 -17.66 2.19
C ILE A 120 -0.63 -16.73 3.38
N PRO A 121 -1.85 -16.22 3.64
CA PRO A 121 -2.13 -15.44 4.84
C PRO A 121 -1.80 -16.21 6.12
N LEU A 122 -1.14 -15.55 7.06
CA LEU A 122 -0.90 -16.05 8.40
C LEU A 122 -1.96 -15.49 9.36
N GLU A 123 -2.74 -16.38 9.96
CA GLU A 123 -3.66 -16.07 11.05
C GLU A 123 -2.94 -16.25 12.40
N GLY A 124 -3.19 -15.34 13.33
CA GLY A 124 -2.62 -15.42 14.68
C GLY A 124 -1.13 -15.06 14.79
N TYR A 125 -0.51 -14.54 13.72
CA TYR A 125 0.86 -14.00 13.76
C TYR A 125 0.93 -12.72 14.61
N PHE A 126 0.07 -11.73 14.32
CA PHE A 126 -0.09 -10.55 15.14
C PHE A 126 -1.12 -10.81 16.25
N PRO A 127 -0.94 -10.24 17.45
CA PRO A 127 -2.02 -10.18 18.43
C PRO A 127 -3.16 -9.30 17.89
N ASN A 128 -4.33 -9.38 18.54
CA ASN A 128 -5.54 -8.68 18.10
C ASN A 128 -5.29 -7.19 17.83
N VAL A 129 -6.03 -6.65 16.85
CA VAL A 129 -5.96 -5.26 16.36
C VAL A 129 -5.97 -4.28 17.54
N THR A 130 -4.93 -3.45 17.64
CA THR A 130 -4.87 -2.39 18.64
C THR A 130 -5.63 -1.17 18.11
N TRP A 131 -6.74 -0.84 18.77
CA TRP A 131 -7.46 0.41 18.58
C TRP A 131 -6.89 1.43 19.57
N VAL A 132 -6.51 2.61 19.08
CA VAL A 132 -6.12 3.69 19.97
C VAL A 132 -6.89 4.95 19.60
N ASP A 133 -7.87 5.26 20.45
CA ASP A 133 -8.47 6.59 20.49
C ASP A 133 -7.47 7.53 21.16
N GLY A 134 -6.68 8.24 20.37
CA GLY A 134 -5.73 9.25 20.82
C GLY A 134 -5.75 10.46 19.90
N SER A 135 -5.67 11.65 20.47
CA SER A 135 -5.73 12.94 19.76
C SER A 135 -4.41 13.70 19.80
N ASP A 136 -3.29 12.99 19.77
CA ASP A 136 -2.01 13.57 20.17
C ASP A 136 -1.03 13.74 19.01
N LYS A 137 -0.32 14.87 19.06
CA LYS A 137 0.93 15.11 18.36
C LYS A 137 2.04 14.28 19.03
N ASP A 138 3.02 13.81 18.27
CA ASP A 138 4.13 12.99 18.79
C ASP A 138 3.65 11.66 19.41
N PHE A 139 2.64 11.06 18.76
CA PHE A 139 2.06 9.80 19.16
C PHE A 139 2.98 8.61 18.86
N VAL A 140 2.97 7.63 19.76
CA VAL A 140 3.62 6.33 19.54
C VAL A 140 2.69 5.18 19.96
N LEU A 141 2.36 4.31 19.01
CA LEU A 141 1.69 3.03 19.26
C LEU A 141 2.73 1.93 19.39
N TYR A 142 2.55 1.10 20.40
CA TYR A 142 3.31 -0.12 20.61
C TYR A 142 2.42 -1.34 20.54
N GLN A 143 2.88 -2.38 19.84
CA GLN A 143 2.29 -3.71 19.89
C GLN A 143 3.40 -4.75 20.00
N ASP A 144 3.43 -5.45 21.13
CA ASP A 144 4.39 -6.54 21.37
C ASP A 144 3.95 -7.79 20.60
N ILE A 145 4.91 -8.46 19.96
CA ILE A 145 4.71 -9.67 19.17
C ILE A 145 5.68 -10.70 19.71
N GLU A 146 5.13 -11.81 20.15
CA GLU A 146 5.92 -12.88 20.75
C GLU A 146 6.05 -14.06 19.80
N ASN A 147 7.14 -14.80 19.96
CA ASN A 147 7.39 -16.08 19.31
C ASN A 147 7.44 -15.97 17.78
N THR A 148 8.14 -14.95 17.27
CA THR A 148 8.22 -14.64 15.82
C THR A 148 8.98 -15.69 15.00
N ASP A 149 9.69 -16.60 15.67
CA ASP A 149 10.47 -17.71 15.15
C ASP A 149 9.71 -19.06 15.16
N LEU A 150 8.45 -19.09 15.60
CA LEU A 150 7.68 -20.34 15.77
C LEU A 150 7.55 -21.22 14.51
N LEU A 151 7.56 -20.61 13.32
CA LEU A 151 7.47 -21.33 12.05
C LEU A 151 8.82 -21.86 11.54
N GLU A 152 9.95 -21.45 12.12
CA GLU A 152 11.28 -21.72 11.56
C GLU A 152 11.55 -23.23 11.40
N ASP A 153 11.35 -24.02 12.45
CA ASP A 153 11.53 -25.47 12.40
C ASP A 153 10.57 -26.15 11.41
N ARG A 154 9.34 -25.64 11.32
CA ARG A 154 8.30 -26.21 10.44
C ARG A 154 8.61 -25.91 8.98
N LEU A 155 9.07 -24.70 8.70
CA LEU A 155 9.56 -24.30 7.37
C LEU A 155 10.81 -25.07 7.00
N ASN A 156 11.73 -25.29 7.93
CA ASN A 156 12.91 -26.12 7.70
C ASN A 156 12.53 -27.57 7.34
N ALA A 157 11.56 -28.16 8.03
CA ALA A 157 11.05 -29.50 7.72
C ALA A 157 10.35 -29.54 6.34
N PHE A 158 9.51 -28.55 6.04
CA PHE A 158 8.88 -28.39 4.73
C PHE A 158 9.91 -28.22 3.61
N SER A 159 10.86 -27.30 3.76
CA SER A 159 11.92 -27.03 2.79
C SER A 159 12.76 -28.28 2.51
N LYS A 160 13.11 -29.08 3.53
CA LYS A 160 13.81 -30.35 3.34
C LYS A 160 13.01 -31.35 2.51
N LYS A 161 11.68 -31.42 2.71
CA LYS A 161 10.79 -32.33 1.98
C LYS A 161 10.64 -31.98 0.50
N TYR A 162 10.66 -30.69 0.16
CA TYR A 162 10.44 -30.21 -1.21
C TYR A 162 11.73 -29.75 -1.92
N SER A 163 12.89 -29.85 -1.26
CA SER A 163 14.18 -29.62 -1.91
C SER A 163 14.62 -30.84 -2.70
N SER A 164 15.28 -30.61 -3.83
CA SER A 164 15.95 -31.60 -4.67
C SER A 164 17.34 -31.11 -5.07
N GLU A 165 18.10 -31.91 -5.81
CA GLU A 165 19.42 -31.51 -6.34
C GLU A 165 19.35 -30.28 -7.26
N GLU A 166 18.20 -30.03 -7.89
CA GLU A 166 18.01 -28.93 -8.85
C GLU A 166 17.29 -27.71 -8.26
N LYS A 167 16.57 -27.88 -7.14
CA LYS A 167 15.67 -26.84 -6.59
C LYS A 167 15.67 -26.83 -5.07
N HIS A 168 15.60 -25.63 -4.51
CA HIS A 168 15.32 -25.41 -3.08
C HIS A 168 14.04 -24.62 -2.91
N VAL A 169 13.26 -24.94 -1.88
CA VAL A 169 12.10 -24.12 -1.50
C VAL A 169 12.46 -23.35 -0.24
N VAL A 170 12.31 -22.03 -0.28
CA VAL A 170 12.52 -21.15 0.86
C VAL A 170 11.20 -20.52 1.30
N GLY A 171 11.06 -20.34 2.60
CA GLY A 171 9.94 -19.64 3.21
C GLY A 171 10.39 -18.35 3.89
N SER A 172 9.60 -17.29 3.78
CA SER A 172 9.81 -16.05 4.53
C SER A 172 8.48 -15.43 4.94
N ILE A 173 8.48 -14.69 6.05
CA ILE A 173 7.27 -13.99 6.51
C ILE A 173 7.32 -12.55 5.99
N LYS A 174 6.34 -12.20 5.16
CA LYS A 174 6.08 -10.84 4.71
C LYS A 174 5.09 -10.18 5.65
N LYS A 175 5.44 -9.01 6.16
CA LYS A 175 4.63 -8.25 7.12
C LYS A 175 4.14 -6.97 6.45
N TYR A 176 2.89 -6.60 6.70
CA TYR A 176 2.29 -5.38 6.20
C TYR A 176 1.49 -4.68 7.31
N LEU A 177 1.32 -3.37 7.17
CA LEU A 177 0.52 -2.56 8.08
C LEU A 177 -0.34 -1.58 7.28
N ARG A 178 -1.63 -1.52 7.61
CA ARG A 178 -2.51 -0.46 7.16
C ARG A 178 -2.76 0.49 8.32
N VAL A 179 -2.47 1.77 8.12
CA VAL A 179 -2.72 2.84 9.09
C VAL A 179 -3.75 3.79 8.52
N SER A 180 -4.91 3.90 9.14
CA SER A 180 -5.94 4.87 8.76
C SER A 180 -6.11 5.90 9.87
N TYR A 181 -6.23 7.18 9.53
CA TYR A 181 -6.38 8.27 10.49
C TYR A 181 -7.07 9.48 9.86
N LYS A 182 -7.60 10.37 10.69
CA LYS A 182 -8.07 11.69 10.27
C LYS A 182 -7.06 12.76 10.63
N ASP A 183 -6.85 13.72 9.74
CA ASP A 183 -6.07 14.92 10.03
C ASP A 183 -6.89 16.00 10.76
N ARG A 184 -6.26 17.12 11.09
CA ARG A 184 -6.92 18.29 11.71
C ARG A 184 -8.03 18.92 10.86
N PHE A 185 -8.05 18.66 9.56
CA PHE A 185 -9.09 19.10 8.62
C PHE A 185 -10.21 18.06 8.47
N LYS A 186 -10.15 16.96 9.25
CA LYS A 186 -11.08 15.82 9.23
C LYS A 186 -11.04 15.02 7.93
N ALA A 187 -10.01 15.18 7.10
CA ALA A 187 -9.81 14.34 5.93
C ALA A 187 -9.27 12.97 6.37
N LEU A 188 -9.83 11.90 5.81
CA LEU A 188 -9.41 10.54 6.07
C LEU A 188 -8.20 10.20 5.18
N HIS A 189 -7.14 9.71 5.80
CA HIS A 189 -5.95 9.20 5.14
C HIS A 189 -5.79 7.71 5.44
N THR A 190 -5.17 6.98 4.51
CA THR A 190 -4.83 5.57 4.72
C THR A 190 -3.49 5.29 4.07
N ASP A 191 -2.52 4.97 4.91
CA ASP A 191 -1.17 4.60 4.53
C ASP A 191 -1.00 3.09 4.63
N TYR A 192 -0.25 2.54 3.68
CA TYR A 192 0.08 1.13 3.64
C TYR A 192 1.60 0.99 3.72
N PHE A 193 2.07 0.08 4.58
CA PHE A 193 3.48 -0.19 4.78
C PHE A 193 3.77 -1.66 4.48
N GLU A 194 4.84 -1.93 3.73
CA GLU A 194 5.53 -3.22 3.69
C GLU A 194 6.78 -3.10 4.57
N PHE A 195 7.05 -4.11 5.39
CA PHE A 195 8.27 -4.11 6.20
C PHE A 195 9.39 -4.86 5.49
N ASP A 196 10.55 -4.22 5.47
CA ASP A 196 11.78 -4.83 4.96
C ASP A 196 12.34 -5.88 5.96
N PRO A 197 13.41 -6.60 5.59
CA PRO A 197 14.04 -7.57 6.49
C PRO A 197 14.66 -6.97 7.76
N MET A 198 14.96 -5.66 7.77
CA MET A 198 15.47 -4.95 8.95
C MET A 198 14.34 -4.51 9.88
N GLY A 199 13.09 -4.60 9.42
CA GLY A 199 11.91 -4.20 10.16
C GLY A 199 11.47 -2.76 9.89
N GLU A 200 12.10 -2.04 8.98
CA GLU A 200 11.69 -0.68 8.61
C GLU A 200 10.45 -0.74 7.69
N GLY A 201 9.44 0.07 8.01
CA GLY A 201 8.22 0.17 7.21
C GLY A 201 8.41 1.10 6.02
N VAL A 202 8.31 0.54 4.82
CA VAL A 202 8.36 1.26 3.55
C VAL A 202 6.94 1.54 3.09
N LEU A 203 6.64 2.80 2.79
CA LEU A 203 5.34 3.21 2.24
C LEU A 203 5.11 2.56 0.88
N LEU A 204 3.96 1.92 0.73
CA LEU A 204 3.46 1.39 -0.53
C LEU A 204 2.59 2.42 -1.24
N ASP A 205 2.47 2.29 -2.55
CA ASP A 205 1.41 2.98 -3.29
C ASP A 205 0.04 2.54 -2.76
N GLY A 206 -0.91 3.48 -2.70
CA GLY A 206 -2.24 3.22 -2.14
C GLY A 206 -2.97 2.08 -2.86
N SER A 207 -2.80 1.96 -4.18
CA SER A 207 -3.43 0.89 -4.97
C SER A 207 -2.77 -0.47 -4.73
N GLU A 208 -1.44 -0.51 -4.61
CA GLU A 208 -0.70 -1.73 -4.28
C GLU A 208 -1.06 -2.24 -2.88
N GLY A 209 -1.08 -1.34 -1.89
CA GLY A 209 -1.47 -1.65 -0.53
C GLY A 209 -2.91 -2.17 -0.44
N GLU A 210 -3.85 -1.53 -1.15
CA GLU A 210 -5.25 -1.98 -1.18
C GLU A 210 -5.38 -3.40 -1.76
N VAL A 211 -4.65 -3.71 -2.84
CA VAL A 211 -4.63 -5.05 -3.44
C VAL A 211 -4.14 -6.10 -2.43
N VAL A 212 -3.04 -5.84 -1.72
CA VAL A 212 -2.49 -6.78 -0.71
C VAL A 212 -3.51 -7.07 0.39
N PHE A 213 -4.13 -6.03 0.96
CA PHE A 213 -5.12 -6.19 2.02
C PHE A 213 -6.42 -6.82 1.52
N LYS A 214 -6.82 -6.55 0.29
CA LYS A 214 -7.97 -7.20 -0.35
C LYS A 214 -7.72 -8.70 -0.52
N SER A 215 -6.56 -9.09 -1.05
CA SER A 215 -6.18 -10.50 -1.19
C SER A 215 -6.12 -11.22 0.16
N TYR A 216 -5.61 -10.57 1.22
CA TYR A 216 -5.64 -11.13 2.58
C TYR A 216 -7.07 -11.49 3.03
N ASN A 217 -8.01 -10.57 2.81
CA ASN A 217 -9.41 -10.75 3.18
C ASN A 217 -10.10 -11.82 2.33
N GLU A 218 -9.87 -11.84 1.02
CA GLU A 218 -10.43 -12.83 0.10
C GLU A 218 -9.96 -14.25 0.45
N TYR A 219 -8.67 -14.45 0.66
CA TYR A 219 -8.12 -15.73 1.09
C TYR A 219 -8.66 -16.17 2.45
N SER A 220 -8.79 -15.23 3.39
CA SER A 220 -9.37 -15.51 4.71
C SER A 220 -10.83 -15.97 4.61
N GLN A 221 -11.63 -15.35 3.75
CA GLN A 221 -13.02 -15.74 3.48
C GLN A 221 -13.11 -17.12 2.81
N GLN A 222 -12.18 -17.45 1.92
CA GLN A 222 -12.09 -18.75 1.25
C GLN A 222 -11.44 -19.85 2.11
N LYS A 223 -11.07 -19.55 3.37
CA LYS A 223 -10.33 -20.45 4.27
C LYS A 223 -8.99 -20.92 3.69
N ILE A 224 -8.37 -20.13 2.82
CA ILE A 224 -7.01 -20.35 2.32
C ILE A 224 -6.08 -19.54 3.22
N LYS A 225 -5.81 -20.06 4.41
CA LYS A 225 -4.97 -19.41 5.42
C LYS A 225 -4.26 -20.46 6.25
N LEU A 226 -3.14 -20.06 6.86
CA LEU A 226 -2.35 -20.90 7.75
C LEU A 226 -2.43 -20.32 9.17
N ASP A 227 -2.70 -21.16 10.16
CA ASP A 227 -2.66 -20.74 11.57
C ASP A 227 -1.20 -20.78 12.02
N TYR A 228 -0.65 -19.60 12.34
CA TYR A 228 0.74 -19.43 12.72
C TYR A 228 1.13 -20.31 13.92
N LYS A 229 0.20 -20.50 14.87
CA LYS A 229 0.50 -21.15 16.14
C LYS A 229 0.50 -22.67 16.03
N ILE A 230 -0.43 -23.24 15.26
CA ILE A 230 -0.67 -24.69 15.28
C ILE A 230 -0.38 -25.41 13.96
N SER A 231 -0.26 -24.71 12.83
CA SER A 231 -0.12 -25.39 11.54
C SER A 231 1.16 -26.21 11.42
N THR A 232 1.07 -27.36 10.77
CA THR A 232 2.17 -28.32 10.59
C THR A 232 2.86 -28.16 9.22
N PRO A 233 4.04 -28.79 9.00
CA PRO A 233 4.67 -28.84 7.68
C PRO A 233 3.76 -29.43 6.59
N GLU A 234 2.86 -30.36 6.93
CA GLU A 234 1.88 -30.93 6.01
C GLU A 234 0.83 -29.90 5.58
N ASP A 235 0.35 -29.05 6.49
CA ASP A 235 -0.59 -27.98 6.17
C ASP A 235 0.02 -26.99 5.17
N ILE A 236 1.28 -26.62 5.40
CA ILE A 236 2.07 -25.77 4.49
C ILE A 236 2.18 -26.45 3.12
N GLY A 237 2.52 -27.74 3.08
CA GLY A 237 2.62 -28.53 1.85
C GLY A 237 1.31 -28.63 1.07
N ASN A 238 0.19 -28.82 1.76
CA ASN A 238 -1.13 -28.91 1.13
C ASN A 238 -1.53 -27.59 0.46
N LEU A 239 -1.31 -26.46 1.14
CA LEU A 239 -1.56 -25.14 0.56
C LEU A 239 -0.59 -24.80 -0.57
N TRP A 240 0.70 -25.16 -0.43
CA TRP A 240 1.69 -24.99 -1.48
C TRP A 240 1.28 -25.69 -2.78
N VAL A 241 0.89 -26.96 -2.71
CA VAL A 241 0.45 -27.72 -3.89
C VAL A 241 -0.84 -27.14 -4.47
N LYS A 242 -1.77 -26.69 -3.62
CA LYS A 242 -3.04 -26.10 -4.06
C LYS A 242 -2.86 -24.75 -4.77
N LEU A 243 -1.88 -23.96 -4.34
CA LEU A 243 -1.61 -22.61 -4.86
C LEU A 243 -0.52 -22.59 -5.94
N LYS A 244 0.06 -23.74 -6.26
CA LYS A 244 1.02 -23.90 -7.35
C LYS A 244 0.26 -23.74 -8.67
N SER A 245 0.44 -22.61 -9.34
CA SER A 245 -0.11 -22.30 -10.66
C SER A 245 0.99 -22.30 -11.71
#